data_AF-A0A7U9NJ64-F1
#
_entry.id   AF-A0A7U9NJ64-F1
#
_cell.length_a   1.000
_cell.length_b   1.000
_cell.length_c   1.000
_cell.angle_alpha   90.00
_cell.angle_beta   90.00
_cell.angle_gamma   90.00
#
_symmetry.space_group_name_H-M   'P 1'
#
loop_
_entity.id
_entity.type
_entity.pdbx_description
1 polymer ?
#
loop_
_entity_poly.entity_id
_entity_poly.type
_entity_poly.pdbx_seq_one_letter_code
_entity_poly.pdbx_strand_id
1 'polypeptide(L)'
;MIKEEKRKLKNKKSVGSVVLLMVFVVLLLAGCTSAEKEQGVAGNAPKEAANAMMENLRELDLASFNACTDNYVRTYHNWIGIPTEREYRVFNEILQPGLVKGRHYELNYQFAEKIVEHLEWEIVDVRQEGEWAEIDMKITNVNMGNVLGEYEMYMLESMLEAPGSGLGQLVSEMADLANGKKKLLSIMDGLDAADTWITEVTVTAIWEGGRWKMHVSEAFINAFMGNMLAEDYEEELERRIDELMEEYEDKVDEWADQFEENVEEWTEKVFGR
;
A
#
# COMPACT_ATOMS: atom_id res chain seq x y z
N MET A 1 -11.10 -36.75 8.41
CA MET A 1 -12.21 -35.78 8.50
C MET A 1 -11.94 -34.63 9.45
N ILE A 2 -12.41 -34.57 10.71
CA ILE A 2 -12.32 -33.33 11.54
C ILE A 2 -10.88 -32.81 11.74
N LYS A 3 -9.88 -33.70 11.77
CA LYS A 3 -8.47 -33.33 11.94
C LYS A 3 -7.81 -32.83 10.64
N GLU A 4 -8.27 -33.31 9.47
CA GLU A 4 -7.84 -32.81 8.15
C GLU A 4 -8.48 -31.46 7.84
N GLU A 5 -9.79 -31.31 8.07
CA GLU A 5 -10.47 -30.01 7.88
C GLU A 5 -9.85 -28.92 8.76
N LYS A 6 -9.50 -29.25 10.01
CA LYS A 6 -8.79 -28.31 10.89
C LYS A 6 -7.36 -28.01 10.45
N ARG A 7 -6.69 -28.94 9.75
CA ARG A 7 -5.35 -28.73 9.19
C ARG A 7 -5.43 -27.85 7.95
N LYS A 8 -6.39 -28.11 7.05
CA LYS A 8 -6.69 -27.27 5.87
C LYS A 8 -7.08 -25.85 6.28
N LEU A 9 -7.99 -25.68 7.24
CA LEU A 9 -8.36 -24.35 7.78
C LEU A 9 -7.19 -23.60 8.43
N LYS A 10 -6.26 -24.31 9.08
CA LYS A 10 -5.08 -23.70 9.71
C LYS A 10 -4.04 -23.30 8.66
N ASN A 11 -3.87 -24.11 7.61
CA ASN A 11 -2.99 -23.82 6.49
C ASN A 11 -3.53 -22.65 5.66
N LYS A 12 -4.84 -22.63 5.32
CA LYS A 12 -5.52 -21.53 4.60
C LYS A 12 -5.30 -20.18 5.29
N LYS A 13 -5.47 -20.15 6.62
CA LYS A 13 -5.16 -18.94 7.41
C LYS A 13 -3.68 -18.56 7.39
N SER A 14 -2.77 -19.52 7.36
CA SER A 14 -1.32 -19.26 7.35
C SER A 14 -0.79 -18.81 5.98
N VAL A 15 -1.33 -19.36 4.89
CA VAL A 15 -0.97 -18.99 3.51
C VAL A 15 -1.52 -17.60 3.18
N GLY A 16 -2.80 -17.34 3.48
CA GLY A 16 -3.39 -16.00 3.34
C GLY A 16 -2.63 -14.95 4.17
N SER A 17 -2.18 -15.31 5.38
CA SER A 17 -1.35 -14.40 6.20
C SER A 17 0.05 -14.13 5.60
N VAL A 18 0.62 -15.06 4.83
CA VAL A 18 1.93 -14.90 4.18
C VAL A 18 1.81 -14.11 2.88
N VAL A 19 0.77 -14.35 2.07
CA VAL A 19 0.50 -13.60 0.84
C VAL A 19 0.14 -12.15 1.14
N LEU A 20 -0.72 -11.90 2.14
CA LEU A 20 -1.03 -10.55 2.63
C LEU A 20 0.24 -9.83 3.10
N LEU A 21 1.11 -10.52 3.85
CA LEU A 21 2.38 -9.94 4.32
C LEU A 21 3.34 -9.66 3.15
N MET A 22 3.31 -10.43 2.06
CA MET A 22 4.07 -10.16 0.83
C MET A 22 3.56 -8.93 0.06
N VAL A 23 2.24 -8.71 0.00
CA VAL A 23 1.64 -7.47 -0.54
C VAL A 23 2.05 -6.27 0.32
N PHE A 24 2.02 -6.41 1.65
CA PHE A 24 2.45 -5.35 2.57
C PHE A 24 3.95 -5.03 2.50
N VAL A 25 4.84 -6.01 2.25
CA VAL A 25 6.30 -5.78 2.11
C VAL A 25 6.64 -4.88 0.91
N VAL A 26 5.81 -4.86 -0.13
CA VAL A 26 5.93 -3.93 -1.27
C VAL A 26 5.44 -2.50 -0.90
N LEU A 27 4.70 -2.35 0.20
CA LEU A 27 3.93 -1.15 0.58
C LEU A 27 4.31 -0.52 1.94
N LEU A 28 5.35 -1.01 2.64
CA LEU A 28 5.58 -0.67 4.07
C LEU A 28 5.73 0.85 4.34
N LEU A 29 4.64 1.44 4.84
CA LEU A 29 4.55 2.71 5.57
C LEU A 29 4.18 2.41 7.03
N ALA A 30 4.96 2.91 7.99
CA ALA A 30 4.52 3.50 9.25
C ALA A 30 5.70 3.68 10.22
N GLY A 31 5.89 4.91 10.69
CA GLY A 31 6.71 5.21 11.85
C GLY A 31 6.14 6.41 12.62
N CYS A 32 6.31 6.38 13.94
CA CYS A 32 5.65 7.26 14.91
C CYS A 32 6.52 8.45 15.37
N THR A 33 5.88 9.64 15.35
CA THR A 33 6.05 10.91 16.12
C THR A 33 7.47 11.53 16.20
N SER A 34 7.72 12.85 16.07
CA SER A 34 7.01 14.08 16.47
C SER A 34 7.61 15.32 15.76
N ALA A 35 6.80 16.34 15.45
CA ALA A 35 7.10 17.41 14.49
C ALA A 35 7.73 18.72 15.03
N GLU A 36 8.51 19.38 14.16
CA GLU A 36 8.98 20.79 14.26
C GLU A 36 8.37 21.63 13.12
N LYS A 37 8.15 22.93 13.39
CA LYS A 37 7.31 23.85 12.59
C LYS A 37 8.10 24.79 11.67
N GLU A 38 7.58 25.02 10.47
CA GLU A 38 7.88 26.18 9.60
C GLU A 38 6.62 27.03 9.30
N GLN A 39 6.83 28.34 9.13
CA GLN A 39 5.80 29.39 9.03
C GLN A 39 5.25 29.60 7.60
N GLY A 40 3.97 29.97 7.47
CA GLY A 40 3.41 30.45 6.20
C GLY A 40 2.04 31.10 6.29
N VAL A 41 1.99 32.34 5.77
CA VAL A 41 0.94 33.17 5.10
C VAL A 41 -0.55 33.03 5.51
N ALA A 42 -1.15 34.21 5.73
CA ALA A 42 -2.51 34.47 6.18
C ALA A 42 -3.66 33.89 5.31
N GLY A 43 -4.65 33.29 5.98
CA GLY A 43 -6.01 33.85 5.93
C GLY A 43 -7.07 33.24 5.01
N ASN A 44 -7.04 31.94 4.70
CA ASN A 44 -8.16 31.27 3.98
C ASN A 44 -9.12 30.59 4.97
N ALA A 45 -10.42 30.51 4.66
CA ALA A 45 -11.35 29.73 5.50
C ALA A 45 -11.03 28.22 5.38
N PRO A 46 -11.51 27.38 6.31
CA PRO A 46 -11.14 25.95 6.33
C PRO A 46 -11.46 25.25 5.00
N LYS A 47 -12.56 25.64 4.34
CA LYS A 47 -13.00 25.10 3.05
C LYS A 47 -11.98 25.35 1.94
N GLU A 48 -11.54 26.60 1.76
CA GLU A 48 -10.58 26.95 0.72
C GLU A 48 -9.21 26.34 1.02
N ALA A 49 -8.83 26.25 2.29
CA ALA A 49 -7.60 25.62 2.69
C ALA A 49 -7.62 24.10 2.39
N ALA A 50 -8.73 23.42 2.66
CA ALA A 50 -8.89 21.99 2.38
C ALA A 50 -8.92 21.71 0.87
N ASN A 51 -9.57 22.56 0.07
CA ASN A 51 -9.49 22.46 -1.39
C ASN A 51 -8.05 22.66 -1.89
N ALA A 52 -7.33 23.66 -1.38
CA ALA A 52 -5.93 23.87 -1.76
C ALA A 52 -5.03 22.69 -1.37
N MET A 53 -5.27 22.06 -0.23
CA MET A 53 -4.58 20.81 0.16
C MET A 53 -4.82 19.70 -0.86
N MET A 54 -6.06 19.50 -1.28
CA MET A 54 -6.41 18.45 -2.25
C MET A 54 -5.85 18.75 -3.64
N GLU A 55 -5.81 20.00 -4.08
CA GLU A 55 -5.14 20.36 -5.34
C GLU A 55 -3.62 20.13 -5.27
N ASN A 56 -2.96 20.50 -4.17
CA ASN A 56 -1.54 20.18 -3.97
C ASN A 56 -1.28 18.68 -4.01
N LEU A 57 -2.20 17.87 -3.46
CA LEU A 57 -2.13 16.42 -3.52
C LEU A 57 -2.28 15.91 -4.95
N ARG A 58 -3.29 16.40 -5.69
CA ARG A 58 -3.53 16.03 -7.10
C ARG A 58 -2.36 16.39 -8.01
N GLU A 59 -1.73 17.54 -7.79
CA GLU A 59 -0.57 18.00 -8.57
C GLU A 59 0.76 17.36 -8.11
N LEU A 60 0.73 16.54 -7.05
CA LEU A 60 1.91 16.03 -6.35
C LEU A 60 2.89 17.14 -5.95
N ASP A 61 2.41 18.36 -5.66
CA ASP A 61 3.19 19.41 -5.01
C ASP A 61 3.33 19.07 -3.51
N LEU A 62 4.19 18.09 -3.24
CA LEU A 62 4.42 17.59 -1.89
C LEU A 62 5.02 18.65 -0.97
N ALA A 63 5.69 19.68 -1.50
CA ALA A 63 6.20 20.78 -0.69
C ALA A 63 5.04 21.63 -0.15
N SER A 64 4.12 22.04 -1.02
CA SER A 64 2.93 22.79 -0.62
C SER A 64 1.96 21.95 0.22
N PHE A 65 1.81 20.66 -0.10
CA PHE A 65 1.04 19.71 0.70
C PHE A 65 1.61 19.59 2.13
N ASN A 66 2.92 19.38 2.29
CA ASN A 66 3.57 19.35 3.61
C ASN A 66 3.43 20.69 4.34
N ALA A 67 3.43 21.80 3.61
CA ALA A 67 3.26 23.12 4.20
C ALA A 67 1.85 23.34 4.77
N CYS A 68 0.79 22.76 4.20
CA CYS A 68 -0.58 22.86 4.73
C CYS A 68 -1.03 21.66 5.58
N THR A 69 -0.25 20.60 5.70
CA THR A 69 -0.64 19.41 6.49
C THR A 69 0.32 19.13 7.65
N ASP A 70 0.03 18.08 8.42
CA ASP A 70 0.93 17.41 9.36
C ASP A 70 1.60 16.15 8.77
N ASN A 71 1.73 16.06 7.43
CA ASN A 71 2.35 14.92 6.77
C ASN A 71 3.82 14.71 7.18
N TYR A 72 4.59 15.79 7.36
CA TYR A 72 5.95 15.72 7.89
C TYR A 72 5.91 15.38 9.38
N VAL A 73 6.55 14.26 9.74
CA VAL A 73 6.62 13.80 11.13
C VAL A 73 7.93 14.25 11.77
N ARG A 74 9.10 13.88 11.22
CA ARG A 74 10.42 14.27 11.75
C ARG A 74 11.56 14.00 10.78
N THR A 75 12.75 14.50 11.12
CA THR A 75 14.01 14.19 10.44
C THR A 75 14.94 13.46 11.40
N TYR A 76 15.42 12.28 11.00
CA TYR A 76 16.48 11.55 11.70
C TYR A 76 17.84 12.06 11.27
N HIS A 77 18.77 12.09 12.22
CA HIS A 77 20.12 12.57 12.02
C HIS A 77 21.13 11.51 12.46
N ASN A 78 22.26 11.43 11.75
CA ASN A 78 23.39 10.64 12.23
C ASN A 78 24.08 11.35 13.41
N TRP A 79 25.10 10.70 13.98
CA TRP A 79 25.83 11.18 15.15
C TRP A 79 26.54 12.54 14.98
N ILE A 80 26.71 13.05 13.75
CA ILE A 80 27.28 14.38 13.46
C ILE A 80 26.22 15.41 13.04
N GLY A 81 24.93 15.09 13.21
CA GLY A 81 23.83 16.01 12.93
C GLY A 81 23.51 16.18 11.43
N ILE A 82 23.94 15.24 10.57
CA ILE A 82 23.52 15.24 9.16
C ILE A 82 22.19 14.46 9.04
N PRO A 83 21.17 15.03 8.39
CA PRO A 83 19.93 14.32 8.08
C PRO A 83 20.19 13.03 7.31
N THR A 84 19.69 11.91 7.81
CA THR A 84 19.80 10.60 7.15
C THR A 84 18.49 10.14 6.54
N GLU A 85 17.37 10.48 7.18
CA GLU A 85 16.05 10.00 6.80
C GLU A 85 15.00 11.01 7.25
N ARG A 86 13.92 11.14 6.50
CA ARG A 86 12.74 11.88 6.93
C ARG A 86 11.58 10.93 7.05
N GLU A 87 10.76 11.16 8.06
CA GLU A 87 9.53 10.43 8.30
C GLU A 87 8.36 11.28 7.82
N TYR A 88 7.64 10.75 6.84
CA TYR A 88 6.38 11.30 6.36
C TYR A 88 5.28 10.26 6.53
N ARG A 89 4.04 10.71 6.79
CA ARG A 89 2.87 9.82 6.87
C ARG A 89 2.58 9.18 5.51
N VAL A 90 2.77 9.93 4.43
CA VAL A 90 2.57 9.50 3.05
C VAL A 90 3.69 10.00 2.13
N PHE A 91 3.89 9.29 1.02
CA PHE A 91 4.94 9.57 0.02
C PHE A 91 6.37 9.57 0.58
N ASN A 92 6.62 8.77 1.61
CA ASN A 92 7.91 8.69 2.29
C ASN A 92 9.07 8.40 1.31
N GLU A 93 8.83 7.51 0.35
CA GLU A 93 9.79 7.09 -0.68
C GLU A 93 10.20 8.19 -1.68
N ILE A 94 9.38 9.24 -1.83
CA ILE A 94 9.62 10.35 -2.77
C ILE A 94 10.31 11.52 -2.05
N LEU A 95 10.14 11.62 -0.73
CA LEU A 95 10.54 12.76 0.08
C LEU A 95 11.86 12.57 0.87
N GLN A 96 12.55 11.43 0.70
CA GLN A 96 13.79 11.15 1.42
C GLN A 96 14.93 12.15 1.11
N PRO A 97 15.73 12.54 2.12
CA PRO A 97 16.87 13.41 1.92
C PRO A 97 18.00 12.68 1.17
N GLY A 98 18.63 13.37 0.21
CA GLY A 98 19.76 12.80 -0.54
C GLY A 98 19.38 11.71 -1.56
N LEU A 99 18.08 11.53 -1.83
CA LEU A 99 17.59 10.53 -2.77
C LEU A 99 18.15 10.77 -4.17
N VAL A 100 18.79 9.74 -4.74
CA VAL A 100 19.22 9.74 -6.14
C VAL A 100 17.99 9.45 -7.00
N LYS A 101 17.67 10.36 -7.92
CA LYS A 101 16.59 10.21 -8.91
C LYS A 101 16.94 9.16 -9.97
N GLY A 102 17.00 7.90 -9.55
CA GLY A 102 17.20 6.73 -10.39
C GLY A 102 15.89 6.01 -10.68
N ARG A 103 15.98 4.79 -11.24
CA ARG A 103 14.82 3.98 -11.65
C ARG A 103 13.79 3.75 -10.53
N HIS A 104 14.24 3.56 -9.29
CA HIS A 104 13.34 3.31 -8.16
C HIS A 104 12.50 4.54 -7.81
N TYR A 105 13.12 5.73 -7.78
CA TYR A 105 12.40 6.99 -7.61
C TYR A 105 11.36 7.20 -8.71
N GLU A 106 11.75 6.96 -9.98
CA GLU A 106 10.86 7.13 -11.12
C GLU A 106 9.62 6.23 -11.00
N LEU A 107 9.80 4.95 -10.64
CA LEU A 107 8.68 4.05 -10.41
C LEU A 107 7.81 4.50 -9.23
N ASN A 108 8.39 4.97 -8.13
CA ASN A 108 7.65 5.48 -6.98
C ASN A 108 6.84 6.74 -7.33
N TYR A 109 7.40 7.61 -8.16
CA TYR A 109 6.73 8.81 -8.64
C TYR A 109 5.58 8.46 -9.58
N GLN A 110 5.79 7.58 -10.57
CA GLN A 110 4.73 7.11 -11.48
C GLN A 110 3.57 6.44 -10.74
N PHE A 111 3.88 5.69 -9.68
CA PHE A 111 2.84 5.10 -8.83
C PHE A 111 2.03 6.17 -8.08
N ALA A 112 2.70 7.20 -7.55
CA ALA A 112 2.02 8.33 -6.93
C ALA A 112 1.16 9.10 -7.96
N GLU A 113 1.65 9.30 -9.19
CA GLU A 113 0.87 9.93 -10.27
C GLU A 113 -0.40 9.14 -10.55
N LYS A 114 -0.29 7.81 -10.67
CA LYS A 114 -1.45 6.94 -10.91
C LYS A 114 -2.47 6.96 -9.77
N ILE A 115 -2.02 7.05 -8.52
CA ILE A 115 -2.93 7.19 -7.36
C ILE A 115 -3.73 8.49 -7.46
N VAL A 116 -3.13 9.59 -7.90
CA VAL A 116 -3.80 10.91 -7.87
C VAL A 116 -4.49 11.28 -9.19
N GLU A 117 -4.24 10.52 -10.26
CA GLU A 117 -4.75 10.78 -11.62
C GLU A 117 -6.28 10.89 -11.67
N HIS A 118 -6.98 10.02 -10.92
CA HIS A 118 -8.45 9.97 -10.86
C HIS A 118 -9.02 10.48 -9.53
N LEU A 119 -8.19 11.17 -8.73
CA LEU A 119 -8.62 11.70 -7.46
C LEU A 119 -9.59 12.86 -7.65
N GLU A 120 -10.84 12.66 -7.25
CA GLU A 120 -11.88 13.68 -7.18
C GLU A 120 -12.36 13.85 -5.74
N TRP A 121 -12.79 15.06 -5.39
CA TRP A 121 -13.33 15.34 -4.07
C TRP A 121 -14.44 16.39 -4.11
N GLU A 122 -15.33 16.28 -3.14
CA GLU A 122 -16.38 17.25 -2.85
C GLU A 122 -16.36 17.57 -1.35
N ILE A 123 -16.28 18.85 -0.99
CA ILE A 123 -16.45 19.29 0.40
C ILE A 123 -17.95 19.42 0.68
N VAL A 124 -18.47 18.51 1.50
CA VAL A 124 -19.90 18.38 1.82
C VAL A 124 -20.29 19.37 2.91
N ASP A 125 -19.54 19.42 4.01
CA ASP A 125 -19.81 20.29 5.15
C ASP A 125 -18.51 20.79 5.81
N VAL A 126 -18.60 21.93 6.50
CA VAL A 126 -17.51 22.50 7.28
C VAL A 126 -18.05 22.99 8.62
N ARG A 127 -17.55 22.40 9.70
CA ARG A 127 -17.84 22.80 11.07
C ARG A 127 -16.60 23.44 11.66
N GLN A 128 -16.66 24.73 11.95
CA GLN A 128 -15.53 25.47 12.52
C GLN A 128 -15.86 25.94 13.95
N GLU A 129 -14.95 25.65 14.88
CA GLU A 129 -14.99 26.12 16.26
C GLU A 129 -13.66 26.80 16.62
N GLY A 130 -13.63 28.13 16.47
CA GLY A 130 -12.44 28.92 16.76
C GLY A 130 -11.26 28.54 15.87
N GLU A 131 -10.21 28.00 16.48
CA GLU A 131 -8.96 27.55 15.84
C GLU A 131 -9.01 26.09 15.38
N TRP A 132 -10.17 25.45 15.44
CA TRP A 132 -10.35 24.07 15.00
C TRP A 132 -11.47 23.98 13.96
N ALA A 133 -11.33 23.04 13.03
CA ALA A 133 -12.36 22.76 12.04
C ALA A 133 -12.43 21.27 11.69
N GLU A 134 -13.63 20.79 11.41
CA GLU A 134 -13.91 19.55 10.70
C GLU A 134 -14.41 19.85 9.30
N ILE A 135 -13.85 19.15 8.33
CA ILE A 135 -14.22 19.23 6.93
C ILE A 135 -14.67 17.84 6.49
N ASP A 136 -15.96 17.69 6.21
CA ASP A 136 -16.48 16.44 5.66
C ASP A 136 -16.30 16.47 4.14
N MET A 137 -15.66 15.42 3.63
CA MET A 137 -15.34 15.25 2.23
C MET A 137 -15.90 13.94 1.72
N LYS A 138 -16.43 13.99 0.50
CA LYS A 138 -16.64 12.81 -0.31
C LYS A 138 -15.45 12.70 -1.27
N ILE A 139 -14.72 11.61 -1.21
CA ILE A 139 -13.54 11.36 -2.06
C ILE A 139 -13.86 10.20 -2.98
N THR A 140 -13.58 10.38 -4.26
CA THR A 140 -13.65 9.36 -5.30
C THR A 140 -12.24 9.11 -5.81
N ASN A 141 -11.84 7.85 -5.91
CA ASN A 141 -10.58 7.47 -6.55
C ASN A 141 -10.69 6.07 -7.17
N VAL A 142 -9.67 5.62 -7.90
CA VAL A 142 -9.52 4.21 -8.32
C VAL A 142 -9.64 3.29 -7.10
N ASN A 143 -10.35 2.17 -7.25
CA ASN A 143 -10.43 1.15 -6.22
C ASN A 143 -9.11 0.36 -6.16
N MET A 144 -8.17 0.83 -5.36
CA MET A 144 -6.90 0.17 -5.07
C MET A 144 -7.07 -1.17 -4.35
N GLY A 145 -8.20 -1.41 -3.69
CA GLY A 145 -8.52 -2.75 -3.18
C GLY A 145 -8.58 -3.76 -4.33
N ASN A 146 -9.27 -3.43 -5.42
CA ASN A 146 -9.34 -4.29 -6.60
C ASN A 146 -7.99 -4.41 -7.31
N VAL A 147 -7.22 -3.31 -7.40
CA VAL A 147 -5.85 -3.35 -7.94
C VAL A 147 -4.97 -4.34 -7.17
N LEU A 148 -5.03 -4.31 -5.84
CA LEU A 148 -4.24 -5.19 -4.99
C LEU A 148 -4.72 -6.64 -5.09
N GLY A 149 -6.03 -6.89 -5.15
CA GLY A 149 -6.56 -8.23 -5.34
C GLY A 149 -6.19 -8.83 -6.71
N GLU A 150 -6.25 -8.05 -7.79
CA GLU A 150 -5.78 -8.50 -9.12
C GLU A 150 -4.27 -8.77 -9.12
N TYR A 151 -3.50 -7.95 -8.40
CA TYR A 151 -2.07 -8.17 -8.26
C TYR A 151 -1.78 -9.47 -7.47
N GLU A 152 -2.54 -9.73 -6.41
CA GLU A 152 -2.47 -10.97 -5.62
C GLU A 152 -2.82 -12.20 -6.47
N MET A 153 -3.90 -12.14 -7.25
CA MET A 153 -4.25 -13.19 -8.21
C MET A 153 -3.10 -13.47 -9.18
N TYR A 154 -2.54 -12.42 -9.79
CA TYR A 154 -1.42 -12.56 -10.72
C TYR A 154 -0.22 -13.26 -10.07
N MET A 155 0.08 -12.92 -8.81
CA MET A 155 1.17 -13.55 -8.07
C MET A 155 0.88 -15.04 -7.84
N LEU A 156 -0.33 -15.40 -7.41
CA LEU A 156 -0.73 -16.79 -7.21
C LEU A 156 -0.70 -17.61 -8.50
N GLU A 157 -1.26 -17.07 -9.60
CA GLU A 157 -1.24 -17.73 -10.91
C GLU A 157 0.20 -17.95 -11.41
N SER A 158 1.06 -16.96 -11.26
CA SER A 158 2.49 -17.08 -11.65
C SER A 158 3.20 -18.19 -10.87
N MET A 159 2.91 -18.33 -9.58
CA MET A 159 3.45 -19.39 -8.74
C MET A 159 2.90 -20.78 -9.10
N LEU A 160 1.62 -20.86 -9.51
CA LEU A 160 0.99 -22.08 -9.97
C LEU A 160 1.50 -22.54 -11.35
N GLU A 161 1.84 -21.63 -12.24
CA GLU A 161 2.40 -21.95 -13.57
C GLU A 161 3.90 -22.25 -13.54
N ALA A 162 4.59 -21.81 -12.49
CA ALA A 162 6.04 -22.01 -12.33
C ALA A 162 6.45 -23.49 -12.40
N PRO A 163 7.42 -23.86 -13.27
CA PRO A 163 7.83 -25.25 -13.50
C PRO A 163 8.84 -25.79 -12.47
N GLY A 164 9.36 -24.97 -11.56
CA GLY A 164 10.30 -25.43 -10.52
C GLY A 164 9.62 -25.75 -9.19
N SER A 165 10.38 -26.34 -8.28
CA SER A 165 9.90 -26.78 -6.97
C SER A 165 10.46 -25.92 -5.82
N GLY A 166 9.58 -25.46 -4.93
CA GLY A 166 9.93 -24.99 -3.58
C GLY A 166 10.26 -23.50 -3.36
N LEU A 167 10.77 -23.20 -2.15
CA LEU A 167 11.02 -21.85 -1.59
C LEU A 167 12.08 -21.02 -2.34
N GLY A 168 12.99 -21.65 -3.09
CA GLY A 168 14.07 -20.94 -3.79
C GLY A 168 13.59 -20.15 -5.01
N GLN A 169 12.55 -20.66 -5.70
CA GLN A 169 11.95 -19.97 -6.83
C GLN A 169 11.04 -18.83 -6.38
N LEU A 170 10.29 -19.02 -5.30
CA LEU A 170 9.58 -17.96 -4.56
C LEU A 170 10.49 -16.77 -4.23
N VAL A 171 11.70 -17.02 -3.72
CA VAL A 171 12.67 -15.95 -3.42
C VAL A 171 13.21 -15.28 -4.69
N SER A 172 13.39 -16.02 -5.79
CA SER A 172 13.82 -15.44 -7.07
C SER A 172 12.74 -14.57 -7.72
N GLU A 173 11.47 -14.93 -7.56
CA GLU A 173 10.32 -14.15 -8.04
C GLU A 173 10.08 -12.92 -7.15
N MET A 174 10.29 -13.03 -5.83
CA MET A 174 10.28 -11.90 -4.88
C MET A 174 11.44 -10.92 -5.08
N ALA A 175 12.60 -11.38 -5.51
CA ALA A 175 13.79 -10.55 -5.68
C ALA A 175 13.63 -9.48 -6.78
N ASP A 176 12.64 -9.63 -7.67
CA ASP A 176 12.34 -8.67 -8.74
C ASP A 176 11.16 -7.74 -8.37
N LEU A 177 11.24 -7.11 -7.19
CA LEU A 177 10.34 -6.04 -6.72
C LEU A 177 10.08 -4.95 -7.78
N ALA A 178 11.06 -4.69 -8.66
CA ALA A 178 10.93 -3.76 -9.77
C ALA A 178 9.95 -4.25 -10.86
N ASN A 179 9.86 -5.56 -11.09
CA ASN A 179 8.83 -6.15 -11.95
C ASN A 179 7.46 -6.20 -11.25
N GLY A 180 7.41 -6.45 -9.94
CA GLY A 180 6.16 -6.36 -9.16
C GLY A 180 5.50 -4.99 -9.28
N LYS A 181 6.27 -3.91 -9.09
CA LYS A 181 5.76 -2.54 -9.22
C LYS A 181 5.34 -2.17 -10.65
N LYS A 182 6.04 -2.65 -11.68
CA LYS A 182 5.60 -2.46 -13.08
C LYS A 182 4.30 -3.19 -13.38
N LYS A 183 4.11 -4.40 -12.82
CA LYS A 183 2.87 -5.14 -12.99
C LYS A 183 1.72 -4.42 -12.30
N LEU A 184 1.94 -3.90 -11.09
CA LEU A 184 0.97 -3.06 -10.39
C LEU A 184 0.54 -1.85 -11.24
N LEU A 185 1.51 -1.11 -11.80
CA LEU A 185 1.23 0.00 -12.72
C LEU A 185 0.41 -0.46 -13.95
N SER A 186 0.75 -1.60 -14.53
CA SER A 186 0.00 -2.16 -15.67
C SER A 186 -1.43 -2.59 -15.31
N ILE A 187 -1.69 -3.01 -14.07
CA ILE A 187 -3.04 -3.32 -13.59
C ILE A 187 -3.82 -2.01 -13.45
N MET A 188 -3.22 -1.00 -12.82
CA MET A 188 -3.82 0.34 -12.69
C MET A 188 -4.17 0.96 -14.06
N ASP A 189 -3.32 0.77 -15.08
CA ASP A 189 -3.58 1.23 -16.45
C ASP A 189 -4.73 0.49 -17.15
N GLY A 190 -5.10 -0.70 -16.67
CA GLY A 190 -6.13 -1.55 -17.26
C GLY A 190 -7.53 -1.33 -16.67
N LEU A 191 -7.65 -0.57 -15.58
CA LEU A 191 -8.92 -0.33 -14.91
C LEU A 191 -9.77 0.72 -15.64
N ASP A 192 -11.07 0.48 -15.68
CA ASP A 192 -12.06 1.38 -16.27
C ASP A 192 -12.56 2.39 -15.23
N ALA A 193 -13.20 3.47 -15.69
CA ALA A 193 -13.81 4.47 -14.79
C ALA A 193 -14.92 3.91 -13.87
N ALA A 194 -15.41 2.69 -14.15
CA ALA A 194 -16.33 1.96 -13.28
C ALA A 194 -15.64 1.41 -12.03
N ASP A 195 -14.32 1.23 -12.05
CA ASP A 195 -13.50 0.68 -10.97
C ASP A 195 -13.10 1.79 -9.97
N THR A 196 -14.08 2.62 -9.61
CA THR A 196 -13.89 3.72 -8.67
C THR A 196 -14.50 3.38 -7.32
N TRP A 197 -13.79 3.76 -6.28
CA TRP A 197 -14.26 3.70 -4.90
C TRP A 197 -14.58 5.10 -4.41
N ILE A 198 -15.72 5.22 -3.74
CA ILE A 198 -16.23 6.46 -3.19
C ILE A 198 -16.37 6.28 -1.69
N THR A 199 -15.82 7.21 -0.92
CA THR A 199 -15.93 7.20 0.54
C THR A 199 -16.17 8.59 1.10
N GLU A 200 -16.74 8.63 2.30
CA GLU A 200 -16.90 9.86 3.08
C GLU A 200 -15.88 9.86 4.22
N VAL A 201 -15.18 10.99 4.39
CA VAL A 201 -14.16 11.16 5.41
C VAL A 201 -14.25 12.54 6.05
N THR A 202 -14.00 12.61 7.35
CA THR A 202 -13.86 13.88 8.07
C THR A 202 -12.38 14.20 8.25
N VAL A 203 -11.93 15.30 7.67
CA VAL A 203 -10.58 15.85 7.84
C VAL A 203 -10.62 16.90 8.93
N THR A 204 -9.83 16.72 9.98
CA THR A 204 -9.68 17.74 11.04
C THR A 204 -8.57 18.72 10.68
N ALA A 205 -8.76 20.00 11.01
CA ALA A 205 -7.76 21.03 10.82
C ALA A 205 -7.61 21.92 12.06
N ILE A 206 -6.39 22.40 12.29
CA ILE A 206 -6.07 23.35 13.36
C ILE A 206 -5.48 24.62 12.74
N TRP A 207 -5.89 25.78 13.23
CA TRP A 207 -5.29 27.05 12.85
C TRP A 207 -3.96 27.23 13.60
N GLU A 208 -2.84 27.20 12.87
CA GLU A 208 -1.52 27.37 13.45
C GLU A 208 -0.66 28.29 12.58
N GLY A 209 -0.09 29.33 13.20
CA GLY A 209 0.90 30.18 12.52
C GLY A 209 0.37 30.94 11.30
N GLY A 210 -0.93 31.28 11.30
CA GLY A 210 -1.58 32.05 10.23
C GLY A 210 -2.21 31.23 9.11
N ARG A 211 -2.20 29.90 9.22
CA ARG A 211 -2.77 28.97 8.24
C ARG A 211 -3.50 27.82 8.91
N TRP A 212 -4.44 27.21 8.18
CA TRP A 212 -4.98 25.90 8.56
C TRP A 212 -3.95 24.80 8.28
N LYS A 213 -3.80 23.92 9.27
CA LYS A 213 -3.00 22.70 9.22
C LYS A 213 -3.95 21.50 9.27
N MET A 214 -4.07 20.78 8.15
CA MET A 214 -4.92 19.59 8.07
C MET A 214 -4.18 18.38 8.62
N HIS A 215 -4.93 17.54 9.31
CA HIS A 215 -4.44 16.26 9.79
C HIS A 215 -4.58 15.18 8.73
N VAL A 216 -3.47 14.53 8.40
CA VAL A 216 -3.40 13.37 7.50
C VAL A 216 -3.64 12.10 8.33
N SER A 217 -4.92 11.84 8.62
CA SER A 217 -5.37 10.66 9.35
C SER A 217 -5.32 9.39 8.48
N GLU A 218 -5.28 8.21 9.09
CA GLU A 218 -5.37 6.93 8.35
C GLU A 218 -6.63 6.84 7.48
N ALA A 219 -7.76 7.35 7.98
CA ALA A 219 -9.00 7.40 7.20
C ALA A 219 -8.86 8.28 5.96
N PHE A 220 -8.22 9.46 6.09
CA PHE A 220 -7.96 10.33 4.95
C PHE A 220 -6.96 9.70 3.97
N ILE A 221 -5.91 9.04 4.49
CA ILE A 221 -4.94 8.29 3.68
C ILE A 221 -5.65 7.21 2.87
N ASN A 222 -6.43 6.35 3.52
CA ASN A 222 -7.16 5.29 2.83
C ASN A 222 -8.13 5.88 1.79
N ALA A 223 -8.80 7.00 2.14
CA ALA A 223 -9.71 7.71 1.25
C ALA A 223 -9.03 8.17 -0.04
N PHE A 224 -7.92 8.93 0.05
CA PHE A 224 -7.25 9.41 -1.15
C PHE A 224 -6.39 8.33 -1.82
N MET A 225 -6.00 7.27 -1.12
CA MET A 225 -5.32 6.10 -1.71
C MET A 225 -6.29 5.09 -2.32
N GLY A 226 -7.60 5.35 -2.34
CA GLY A 226 -8.54 4.53 -3.08
C GLY A 226 -8.85 3.18 -2.45
N ASN A 227 -8.99 3.10 -1.12
CA ASN A 227 -9.24 1.84 -0.40
C ASN A 227 -8.05 0.87 -0.40
N MET A 228 -6.82 1.40 -0.45
CA MET A 228 -5.60 0.59 -0.41
C MET A 228 -5.45 -0.22 0.90
N LEU A 229 -6.08 0.23 1.99
CA LEU A 229 -6.07 -0.46 3.28
C LEU A 229 -7.30 -1.37 3.47
N ALA A 230 -7.92 -1.82 2.37
CA ALA A 230 -9.01 -2.79 2.42
C ALA A 230 -8.56 -4.08 3.11
N GLU A 231 -9.35 -4.57 4.07
CA GLU A 231 -9.14 -5.88 4.69
C GLU A 231 -9.72 -7.00 3.83
N ASP A 232 -10.80 -6.71 3.09
CA ASP A 232 -11.53 -7.65 2.25
C ASP A 232 -11.64 -7.10 0.81
N TYR A 233 -11.65 -8.01 -0.17
CA TYR A 233 -11.86 -7.68 -1.58
C TYR A 233 -13.34 -7.80 -1.98
N GLU A 234 -13.68 -7.38 -3.20
CA GLU A 234 -14.99 -7.70 -3.77
C GLU A 234 -15.22 -9.22 -3.83
N GLU A 235 -16.44 -9.68 -3.56
CA GLU A 235 -16.76 -11.10 -3.33
C GLU A 235 -16.30 -12.04 -4.46
N GLU A 236 -16.41 -11.61 -5.71
CA GLU A 236 -15.95 -12.42 -6.86
C GLU A 236 -14.42 -12.53 -6.91
N LEU A 237 -13.72 -11.43 -6.60
CA LEU A 237 -12.27 -11.36 -6.55
C LEU A 237 -11.74 -12.18 -5.38
N GLU A 238 -12.34 -12.03 -4.20
CA GLU A 238 -12.00 -12.80 -3.00
C GLU A 238 -12.18 -14.29 -3.23
N ARG A 239 -13.32 -14.71 -3.80
CA ARG A 239 -13.59 -16.11 -4.13
C ARG A 239 -12.53 -16.68 -5.09
N ARG A 240 -12.09 -15.89 -6.08
CA ARG A 240 -11.09 -16.34 -7.04
C ARG A 240 -9.71 -16.48 -6.42
N ILE A 241 -9.31 -15.53 -5.57
CA ILE A 241 -8.07 -15.61 -4.78
C ILE A 241 -8.09 -16.84 -3.87
N ASP A 242 -9.23 -17.10 -3.21
CA ASP A 242 -9.44 -18.28 -2.36
C ASP A 242 -9.27 -19.61 -3.11
N GLU A 243 -9.83 -19.72 -4.32
CA GLU A 243 -9.63 -20.89 -5.20
C GLU A 243 -8.15 -21.09 -5.56
N LEU A 244 -7.47 -20.01 -5.96
CA LEU A 244 -6.05 -20.06 -6.33
C LEU A 244 -5.16 -20.42 -5.13
N MET A 245 -5.49 -19.95 -3.93
CA MET A 245 -4.80 -20.33 -2.71
C MET A 245 -4.97 -21.82 -2.40
N GLU A 246 -6.17 -22.39 -2.61
CA GLU A 246 -6.42 -23.83 -2.43
C GLU A 246 -5.62 -24.66 -3.44
N GLU A 247 -5.58 -24.26 -4.71
CA GLU A 247 -4.73 -24.90 -5.73
C GLU A 247 -3.24 -24.81 -5.37
N TYR A 248 -2.82 -23.67 -4.84
CA TYR A 248 -1.43 -23.47 -4.42
C TYR A 248 -1.06 -24.37 -3.25
N GLU A 249 -1.94 -24.54 -2.27
CA GLU A 249 -1.74 -25.47 -1.16
C GLU A 249 -1.58 -26.91 -1.65
N ASP A 250 -2.45 -27.35 -2.55
CA ASP A 250 -2.35 -28.69 -3.14
C ASP A 250 -1.01 -28.86 -3.89
N LYS A 251 -0.56 -27.85 -4.64
CA LYS A 251 0.75 -27.85 -5.32
C LYS A 251 1.93 -27.90 -4.35
N VAL A 252 1.83 -27.20 -3.20
CA VAL A 252 2.86 -27.23 -2.15
C VAL A 252 2.94 -28.61 -1.49
N ASP A 253 1.79 -29.25 -1.25
CA ASP A 253 1.76 -30.62 -0.73
C ASP A 253 2.38 -31.61 -1.75
N GLU A 254 2.07 -31.49 -3.04
CA GLU A 254 2.71 -32.29 -4.10
C GLU A 254 4.24 -32.08 -4.12
N TRP A 255 4.72 -30.85 -3.95
CA TRP A 255 6.15 -30.57 -3.87
C TRP A 255 6.79 -31.17 -2.63
N ALA A 256 6.10 -31.17 -1.50
CA ALA A 256 6.59 -31.79 -0.27
C ALA A 256 6.73 -33.32 -0.45
N ASP A 257 5.72 -33.96 -1.02
CA ASP A 257 5.72 -35.40 -1.30
C ASP A 257 6.84 -35.77 -2.30
N GLN A 258 6.99 -35.01 -3.39
CA GLN A 258 8.10 -35.21 -4.35
C GLN A 258 9.46 -35.02 -3.68
N PHE A 259 9.60 -34.07 -2.76
CA PHE A 259 10.85 -33.87 -2.05
C PHE A 259 11.17 -35.05 -1.12
N GLU A 260 10.18 -35.56 -0.39
CA GLU A 260 10.32 -36.76 0.45
C GLU A 260 10.72 -37.98 -0.39
N GLU A 261 10.02 -38.24 -1.50
CA GLU A 261 10.35 -39.34 -2.42
C GLU A 261 11.78 -39.23 -2.98
N ASN A 262 12.20 -38.03 -3.41
CA ASN A 262 13.55 -37.80 -3.93
C ASN A 262 14.63 -38.03 -2.85
N VAL A 263 14.35 -37.66 -1.60
CA VAL A 263 15.26 -37.90 -0.47
C VAL A 263 15.32 -39.39 -0.13
N GLU A 264 14.19 -40.09 -0.14
CA GLU A 264 14.12 -41.54 0.07
C GLU A 264 14.89 -42.30 -1.02
N GLU A 265 14.65 -41.99 -2.31
CA GLU A 265 15.35 -42.62 -3.45
C GLU A 265 16.86 -42.37 -3.36
N TRP A 266 17.28 -41.14 -3.04
CA TRP A 266 18.68 -40.82 -2.86
C TRP A 266 19.30 -41.60 -1.67
N THR A 267 18.57 -41.70 -0.56
CA THR A 267 19.03 -42.40 0.65
C THR A 267 19.15 -43.90 0.41
N GLU A 268 18.19 -44.52 -0.28
CA GLU A 268 18.27 -45.92 -0.71
C GLU A 268 19.44 -46.15 -1.67
N LYS A 269 19.68 -45.24 -2.61
CA LYS A 269 20.77 -45.36 -3.58
C LYS A 269 22.16 -45.22 -2.97
N VAL A 270 22.29 -44.43 -1.90
CA VAL A 270 23.59 -44.16 -1.23
C VAL A 270 23.86 -45.11 -0.07
N PHE A 271 22.82 -45.52 0.67
CA PHE A 271 22.96 -46.28 1.93
C PHE A 271 22.17 -47.60 1.93
N GLY A 272 21.33 -47.86 0.93
CA GLY A 272 20.68 -49.16 0.73
C GLY A 272 21.68 -50.23 0.31
N ARG A 273 21.52 -51.42 0.87
CA ARG A 273 22.39 -52.60 0.67
C ARG A 273 21.69 -53.62 -0.20
#